data_AF-A0A953MNH1-F1
#
_entry.id   AF-A0A953MNH1-F1
#
_cell.length_a   1.000
_cell.length_b   1.000
_cell.length_c   1.000
_cell.angle_alpha   90.00
_cell.angle_beta   90.00
_cell.angle_gamma   90.00
#
_symmetry.space_group_name_H-M   'P 1'
#
loop_
_entity.id
_entity.type
_entity.pdbx_description
1 polymer ?
#
loop_
_entity_poly.entity_id
_entity_poly.type
_entity_poly.pdbx_seq_one_letter_code
_entity_poly.pdbx_strand_id
1 'polypeptide(L)'
;MEDRNFKLKFARIISTLFVPPSFTIIVFFYFGFLLEGSLPASLKVFATALLFGFILPIVLFVYLRKQGKIVDEDATIKEERTFPFFIAILFYLGGFASLIFFKANIISIAFWFCYISNTLFTIIINRHWKISAHAMGAAGPIAAVAFVNIY
;
A
#
# COMPACT_ATOMS: atom_id res chain seq x y z
N MET A 1 -22.68 -19.96 -21.01
CA MET A 1 -22.01 -18.68 -21.34
C MET A 1 -22.22 -17.64 -20.23
N GLU A 2 -23.39 -17.58 -19.61
CA GLU A 2 -23.74 -16.66 -18.52
C GLU A 2 -22.92 -16.87 -17.22
N ASP A 3 -22.74 -18.12 -16.79
CA ASP A 3 -21.88 -18.48 -15.64
C ASP A 3 -20.41 -18.04 -15.83
N ARG A 4 -19.87 -18.15 -17.05
CA ARG A 4 -18.51 -17.67 -17.38
C ARG A 4 -18.40 -16.15 -17.25
N ASN A 5 -19.47 -15.43 -17.61
CA ASN A 5 -19.51 -13.97 -17.54
C ASN A 5 -19.64 -13.48 -16.09
N PHE A 6 -20.41 -14.19 -15.26
CA PHE A 6 -20.49 -13.94 -13.81
C PHE A 6 -19.14 -14.14 -13.13
N LYS A 7 -18.48 -15.28 -13.37
CA LYS A 7 -17.13 -15.58 -12.82
C LYS A 7 -16.11 -14.52 -13.20
N LEU A 8 -16.12 -14.05 -14.45
CA LEU A 8 -15.20 -12.99 -14.91
C LEU A 8 -15.47 -11.64 -14.25
N LYS A 9 -16.75 -11.25 -14.09
CA LYS A 9 -17.10 -10.01 -13.37
C LYS A 9 -16.69 -10.08 -11.91
N PHE A 10 -16.96 -11.19 -11.25
CA PHE A 10 -16.58 -11.40 -9.86
C PHE A 10 -15.05 -11.34 -9.67
N ALA A 11 -14.30 -12.04 -10.52
CA ALA A 11 -12.83 -12.00 -10.48
C ALA A 11 -12.27 -10.59 -10.65
N ARG A 12 -12.85 -9.77 -11.55
CA ARG A 12 -12.45 -8.37 -11.72
C ARG A 12 -12.70 -7.54 -10.47
N ILE A 13 -13.87 -7.68 -9.84
CA ILE A 13 -14.20 -6.96 -8.59
C ILE A 13 -13.16 -7.28 -7.51
N ILE A 14 -12.87 -8.57 -7.30
CA ILE A 14 -11.86 -8.99 -6.32
C ILE A 14 -10.49 -8.41 -6.68
N SER A 15 -10.07 -8.49 -7.95
CA SER A 15 -8.78 -7.95 -8.39
C SER A 15 -8.67 -6.43 -8.14
N THR A 16 -9.73 -5.67 -8.43
CA THR A 16 -9.75 -4.22 -8.22
C THR A 16 -9.77 -3.84 -6.74
N LEU A 17 -10.43 -4.63 -5.89
CA LEU A 17 -10.45 -4.37 -4.44
C LEU A 17 -9.12 -4.68 -3.76
N PHE A 18 -8.44 -5.75 -4.17
CA PHE A 18 -7.20 -6.22 -3.54
C PHE A 18 -5.93 -5.75 -4.27
N VAL A 19 -5.95 -4.50 -4.73
CA VAL A 19 -4.75 -3.81 -5.21
C VAL A 19 -3.79 -3.52 -4.06
N PRO A 20 -2.46 -3.35 -4.32
CA PRO A 20 -1.47 -3.18 -3.26
C PRO A 20 -1.80 -2.06 -2.25
N PRO A 21 -2.29 -0.87 -2.65
CA PRO A 21 -2.64 0.19 -1.71
C PRO A 21 -3.76 -0.18 -0.73
N SER A 22 -4.69 -1.07 -1.11
CA SER A 22 -5.83 -1.48 -0.27
C SER A 22 -5.38 -2.17 1.01
N PHE A 23 -4.31 -2.97 0.95
CA PHE A 23 -3.81 -3.65 2.14
C PHE A 23 -3.28 -2.66 3.20
N THR A 24 -2.77 -1.50 2.76
CA THR A 24 -2.31 -0.44 3.68
C THR A 24 -3.45 0.14 4.49
N ILE A 25 -4.62 0.41 3.90
CA ILE A 25 -5.76 0.92 4.68
C ILE A 25 -6.35 -0.15 5.60
N ILE A 26 -6.34 -1.42 5.19
CA ILE A 26 -6.85 -2.53 6.02
C ILE A 26 -5.99 -2.68 7.27
N VAL A 27 -4.66 -2.76 7.11
CA VAL A 27 -3.77 -2.97 8.26
C VAL A 27 -3.71 -1.76 9.19
N PHE A 28 -3.75 -0.53 8.66
CA PHE A 28 -3.75 0.66 9.52
C PHE A 28 -5.11 0.98 10.14
N PHE A 29 -6.22 0.49 9.57
CA PHE A 29 -7.49 0.43 10.28
C PHE A 29 -7.34 -0.47 11.51
N TYR A 30 -6.83 -1.68 11.32
CA TYR A 30 -6.60 -2.61 12.42
C TYR A 30 -5.62 -2.07 13.46
N PHE A 31 -4.45 -1.54 13.05
CA PHE A 31 -3.47 -0.95 13.95
C PHE A 31 -4.03 0.26 14.70
N GLY A 32 -4.80 1.13 14.03
CA GLY A 32 -5.42 2.28 14.67
C GLY A 32 -6.30 1.88 15.86
N PHE A 33 -7.13 0.85 15.73
CA PHE A 33 -8.01 0.40 16.81
C PHE A 33 -7.36 -0.56 17.82
N LEU A 34 -6.32 -1.29 17.41
CA LEU A 34 -5.60 -2.21 18.29
C LEU A 34 -4.57 -1.50 19.18
N LEU A 35 -3.79 -0.58 18.60
CA LEU A 35 -2.56 -0.07 19.21
C LEU A 35 -2.71 1.33 19.84
N GLU A 36 -3.71 2.10 19.42
CA GLU A 36 -3.93 3.46 19.91
C GLU A 36 -4.97 3.47 21.04
N GLY A 37 -4.68 4.21 22.11
CA GLY A 37 -5.54 4.24 23.31
C GLY A 37 -6.77 5.15 23.23
N SER A 38 -7.02 5.82 22.09
CA SER A 38 -8.17 6.73 21.96
C SER A 38 -8.67 6.84 20.51
N LEU A 39 -9.98 7.02 20.34
CA LEU A 39 -10.60 7.18 19.02
C LEU A 39 -9.94 8.30 18.17
N PRO A 40 -9.65 9.51 18.71
CA PRO A 40 -8.97 10.54 17.92
C PRO A 40 -7.58 10.12 17.43
N ALA A 41 -6.83 9.34 18.22
CA ALA A 41 -5.52 8.82 17.81
C ALA A 41 -5.68 7.75 16.72
N SER A 42 -6.60 6.80 16.91
CA SER A 42 -6.95 5.78 15.90
C SER A 42 -7.33 6.41 14.55
N LEU A 43 -8.16 7.45 14.59
CA LEU A 43 -8.59 8.16 13.37
C LEU A 43 -7.44 8.91 12.69
N LYS A 44 -6.49 9.49 13.43
CA LYS A 44 -5.28 10.11 12.85
C LYS A 44 -4.40 9.09 12.15
N VAL A 45 -4.19 7.92 12.77
CA VAL A 45 -3.41 6.82 12.16
C VAL A 45 -4.08 6.32 10.89
N PHE A 46 -5.39 6.05 10.96
CA PHE A 46 -6.16 5.60 9.79
C PHE A 46 -6.20 6.65 8.68
N ALA A 47 -6.46 7.93 9.00
CA ALA A 47 -6.48 9.02 8.02
C ALA A 47 -5.12 9.20 7.33
N THR A 48 -4.03 9.03 8.07
CA THR A 48 -2.67 9.06 7.51
C THR A 48 -2.48 7.95 6.47
N ALA A 49 -2.87 6.72 6.80
CA ALA A 49 -2.81 5.59 5.86
C ALA A 49 -3.73 5.75 4.66
N LEU A 50 -4.94 6.27 4.88
CA LEU A 50 -5.89 6.55 3.82
C LEU A 50 -5.32 7.58 2.83
N LEU A 51 -4.73 8.66 3.31
CA LEU A 51 -4.19 9.71 2.45
C LEU A 51 -2.90 9.25 1.74
N PHE A 52 -1.87 8.90 2.51
CA PHE A 52 -0.52 8.66 2.00
C PHE A 52 -0.32 7.24 1.45
N GLY A 53 -1.06 6.26 1.98
CA GLY A 53 -0.93 4.86 1.62
C GLY A 53 -1.92 4.39 0.54
N PHE A 54 -3.01 5.13 0.33
CA PHE A 54 -4.08 4.74 -0.60
C PHE A 54 -4.44 5.83 -1.61
N ILE A 55 -4.98 6.97 -1.17
CA ILE A 55 -5.49 8.02 -2.08
C ILE A 55 -4.38 8.54 -2.99
N LEU A 56 -3.26 8.99 -2.43
CA LEU A 56 -2.16 9.56 -3.23
C LEU A 56 -1.55 8.54 -4.22
N PRO A 57 -1.22 7.29 -3.81
CA PRO A 57 -0.77 6.26 -4.76
C PRO A 57 -1.77 5.96 -5.88
N ILE A 58 -3.07 5.84 -5.56
CA ILE A 58 -4.11 5.56 -6.57
C ILE A 58 -4.25 6.74 -7.55
N VAL A 59 -4.30 7.97 -7.03
CA VAL A 59 -4.38 9.19 -7.87
C VAL A 59 -3.17 9.28 -8.79
N LEU A 60 -1.96 9.05 -8.26
CA LEU A 60 -0.74 9.00 -9.06
C LEU A 60 -0.82 7.94 -10.16
N PHE A 61 -1.23 6.73 -9.82
CA PHE A 61 -1.33 5.63 -10.77
C PHE A 61 -2.32 5.96 -11.90
N VAL A 62 -3.53 6.42 -11.56
CA VAL A 62 -4.54 6.83 -12.54
C VAL A 62 -4.04 7.99 -13.41
N TYR A 63 -3.34 8.95 -12.82
CA TYR A 63 -2.74 10.06 -13.56
C TYR A 63 -1.71 9.55 -14.59
N LEU A 64 -0.79 8.67 -14.18
CA LEU A 64 0.23 8.12 -15.07
C LEU A 64 -0.36 7.23 -16.18
N ARG A 65 -1.43 6.48 -15.87
CA ARG A 65 -2.22 5.73 -16.86
C ARG A 65 -2.82 6.65 -17.93
N LYS A 66 -3.45 7.76 -17.50
CA LYS A 66 -4.02 8.75 -18.42
C LYS A 66 -2.98 9.44 -19.31
N GLN A 67 -1.74 9.53 -18.86
CA GLN A 67 -0.61 10.06 -19.63
C GLN A 67 0.05 9.00 -20.55
N GLY A 68 -0.46 7.76 -20.58
CA GLY A 68 0.13 6.68 -21.37
C GLY A 68 1.49 6.18 -20.85
N LYS A 69 1.87 6.55 -19.62
CA LYS A 69 3.15 6.13 -19.00
C LYS A 69 3.10 4.76 -18.34
N ILE A 70 1.90 4.23 -18.11
CA ILE A 70 1.65 2.89 -17.61
C ILE A 70 0.66 2.22 -18.57
N VAL A 71 0.97 1.03 -19.07
CA VAL A 71 0.17 0.40 -20.15
C VAL A 71 -1.08 -0.34 -19.66
N ASP A 72 -1.07 -0.87 -18.43
CA ASP A 72 -2.17 -1.67 -17.87
C ASP A 72 -2.38 -1.44 -16.36
N GLU A 73 -3.44 -2.03 -15.81
CA GLU A 73 -3.84 -1.89 -14.40
C GLU A 73 -2.87 -2.57 -13.41
N ASP A 74 -2.09 -3.54 -13.88
CA ASP A 74 -1.12 -4.30 -13.09
C ASP A 74 0.32 -3.76 -13.24
N ALA A 75 0.47 -2.67 -13.98
CA ALA A 75 1.73 -2.14 -14.49
C ALA A 75 2.66 -3.28 -14.93
N THR A 76 2.28 -4.14 -15.86
CA THR A 76 3.03 -5.38 -16.12
C THR A 76 4.48 -5.18 -16.61
N ILE A 77 4.79 -4.01 -17.16
CA ILE A 77 6.12 -3.61 -17.62
C ILE A 77 6.92 -3.06 -16.43
N LYS A 78 8.07 -3.67 -16.13
CA LYS A 78 8.82 -3.36 -14.91
C LYS A 78 9.44 -1.96 -14.95
N GLU A 79 9.83 -1.50 -16.12
CA GLU A 79 10.48 -0.19 -16.36
C GLU A 79 9.55 0.97 -16.00
N GLU A 80 8.24 0.81 -16.25
CA GLU A 80 7.20 1.80 -15.95
C GLU A 80 7.00 2.01 -14.43
N ARG A 81 7.44 1.05 -13.59
CA ARG A 81 7.18 1.04 -12.14
C ARG A 81 8.16 1.87 -11.33
N THR A 82 9.36 2.09 -11.86
CA THR A 82 10.44 2.74 -11.11
C THR A 82 10.03 4.14 -10.66
N PHE A 83 9.45 4.94 -11.56
CA PHE A 83 8.97 6.28 -11.24
C PHE A 83 7.83 6.27 -10.20
N PRO A 84 6.73 5.49 -10.36
CA PRO A 84 5.73 5.29 -9.32
C PRO A 84 6.30 4.92 -7.96
N PHE A 85 7.27 3.99 -7.89
CA PHE A 85 7.88 3.58 -6.63
C PHE A 85 8.66 4.72 -5.95
N PHE A 86 9.39 5.54 -6.71
CA PHE A 86 10.09 6.70 -6.14
C PHE A 86 9.09 7.70 -5.53
N ILE A 87 8.00 8.01 -6.23
CA ILE A 87 6.98 8.91 -5.70
C ILE A 87 6.25 8.28 -4.50
N ALA A 88 6.00 6.97 -4.52
CA ALA A 88 5.42 6.25 -3.38
C ALA A 88 6.30 6.39 -2.12
N ILE A 89 7.63 6.32 -2.25
CA ILE A 89 8.54 6.58 -1.12
C ILE A 89 8.33 7.98 -0.55
N LEU A 90 8.14 9.01 -1.39
CA LEU A 90 7.87 10.37 -0.92
C LEU A 90 6.55 10.45 -0.15
N PHE A 91 5.49 9.78 -0.63
CA PHE A 91 4.24 9.67 0.11
C PHE A 91 4.44 8.93 1.43
N TYR A 92 5.22 7.86 1.44
CA TYR A 92 5.51 7.08 2.64
C TYR A 92 6.31 7.87 3.68
N LEU A 93 7.24 8.71 3.25
CA LEU A 93 7.93 9.67 4.13
C LEU A 93 6.94 10.66 4.75
N GLY A 94 5.96 11.15 3.99
CA GLY A 94 4.88 11.99 4.50
C GLY A 94 4.02 11.28 5.56
N GLY A 95 3.65 10.03 5.32
CA GLY A 95 2.92 9.20 6.28
C GLY A 95 3.73 8.92 7.56
N PHE A 96 5.00 8.55 7.38
CA PHE A 96 5.96 8.34 8.48
C PHE A 96 6.13 9.59 9.36
N ALA A 97 6.37 10.75 8.74
CA ALA A 97 6.50 12.02 9.46
C ALA A 97 5.21 12.41 10.17
N SER A 98 4.04 12.16 9.55
CA SER A 98 2.74 12.43 10.16
C SER A 98 2.53 11.60 11.43
N LEU A 99 2.87 10.31 11.41
CA LEU A 99 2.74 9.46 12.60
C LEU A 99 3.70 9.85 13.73
N ILE A 100 4.93 10.25 13.39
CA ILE A 100 5.88 10.81 14.38
C ILE A 100 5.29 12.08 15.01
N PHE A 101 4.77 13.00 14.20
CA PHE A 101 4.18 14.24 14.67
C PHE A 101 2.97 14.00 15.59
N PHE A 102 2.13 13.02 15.27
CA PHE A 102 0.99 12.63 16.10
C PHE A 102 1.37 11.81 17.33
N LYS A 103 2.64 11.42 17.49
CA LYS A 103 3.13 10.52 18.54
C LYS A 103 2.33 9.21 18.57
N ALA A 104 2.05 8.66 17.38
CA ALA A 104 1.38 7.37 17.25
C ALA A 104 2.21 6.23 17.85
N ASN A 105 1.60 5.07 18.04
CA ASN A 105 2.28 3.89 18.53
C ASN A 105 3.53 3.56 17.69
N ILE A 106 4.61 3.17 18.36
CA ILE A 106 5.91 2.90 17.74
C ILE A 106 5.83 1.83 16.65
N ILE A 107 4.95 0.83 16.81
CA ILE A 107 4.74 -0.23 15.82
C ILE A 107 4.17 0.36 14.52
N SER A 108 3.17 1.26 14.62
CA SER A 108 2.60 1.96 13.47
C SER A 108 3.68 2.76 12.74
N ILE A 109 4.52 3.51 13.48
CA ILE A 109 5.63 4.30 12.92
C ILE A 109 6.66 3.39 12.23
N ALA A 110 7.10 2.33 12.91
CA ALA A 110 8.07 1.37 12.38
C ALA A 110 7.57 0.70 11.10
N PHE A 111 6.27 0.43 11.00
CA PHE A 111 5.73 -0.20 9.80
C PHE A 111 5.76 0.73 8.57
N TRP A 112 5.58 2.05 8.73
CA TRP A 112 5.84 3.00 7.64
C TRP A 112 7.31 3.01 7.21
N PHE A 113 8.24 2.89 8.16
CA PHE A 113 9.66 2.71 7.82
C PHE A 113 9.88 1.44 7.00
N CYS A 114 9.22 0.33 7.35
CA CYS A 114 9.25 -0.90 6.56
C CYS A 114 8.72 -0.70 5.14
N TYR A 115 7.64 0.06 4.93
CA TYR A 115 7.16 0.41 3.58
C TYR A 115 8.22 1.15 2.77
N ILE A 116 8.91 2.12 3.38
CA ILE A 116 9.98 2.90 2.75
C ILE A 116 11.16 1.98 2.37
N SER A 117 11.69 1.24 3.35
CA SER A 117 12.85 0.35 3.12
C SER A 117 12.54 -0.73 2.11
N ASN A 118 11.38 -1.38 2.21
CA ASN A 118 10.99 -2.45 1.28
C ASN A 118 10.79 -1.93 -0.13
N THR A 119 10.26 -0.71 -0.29
CA THR A 119 10.10 -0.10 -1.61
C THR A 119 11.44 0.31 -2.20
N LEU A 120 12.39 0.80 -1.39
CA LEU A 120 13.77 1.03 -1.82
C LEU A 120 14.44 -0.26 -2.32
N PHE A 121 14.35 -1.35 -1.55
CA PHE A 121 14.84 -2.66 -2.00
C PHE A 121 14.13 -3.15 -3.27
N THR A 122 12.82 -2.92 -3.36
CA THR A 122 12.02 -3.25 -4.54
C THR A 122 12.55 -2.52 -5.78
N ILE A 123 12.85 -1.23 -5.69
CA ILE A 123 13.42 -0.46 -6.81
C ILE A 123 14.76 -1.08 -7.27
N ILE A 124 15.63 -1.46 -6.33
CA ILE A 124 16.93 -2.06 -6.64
C ILE A 124 16.75 -3.40 -7.35
N ILE A 125 15.92 -4.29 -6.80
CA ILE A 125 15.67 -5.62 -7.36
C ILE A 125 14.92 -5.52 -8.70
N ASN A 126 13.98 -4.58 -8.84
CA ASN A 126 13.16 -4.38 -10.04
C ASN A 126 13.98 -3.98 -11.27
N ARG A 127 15.21 -3.46 -11.10
CA ARG A 127 16.14 -3.26 -12.21
C ARG A 127 16.50 -4.58 -12.90
N HIS A 128 16.70 -5.64 -12.12
CA HIS A 128 17.15 -6.94 -12.62
C HIS A 128 15.98 -7.89 -12.86
N TRP A 129 15.05 -8.02 -11.92
CA TRP A 129 13.97 -9.00 -11.96
C TRP A 129 12.59 -8.37 -11.91
N LYS A 130 11.60 -8.98 -12.58
CA LYS A 130 10.19 -8.57 -12.46
C LYS A 130 9.64 -9.09 -11.13
N ILE A 131 9.19 -8.18 -10.26
CA ILE A 131 8.62 -8.52 -8.94
C ILE A 131 7.09 -8.41 -8.98
N SER A 132 6.38 -9.20 -8.17
CA SER A 132 4.92 -9.07 -8.02
C SER A 132 4.57 -8.00 -6.98
N ALA A 133 4.05 -6.87 -7.45
CA ALA A 133 3.59 -5.77 -6.58
C ALA A 133 2.43 -6.20 -5.67
N HIS A 134 1.52 -7.04 -6.18
CA HIS A 134 0.40 -7.60 -5.41
C HIS A 134 0.88 -8.51 -4.28
N ALA A 135 1.84 -9.41 -4.57
CA ALA A 135 2.39 -10.28 -3.54
C ALA A 135 3.11 -9.48 -2.44
N MET A 136 3.93 -8.49 -2.83
CA MET A 136 4.59 -7.61 -1.86
C MET A 136 3.59 -6.79 -1.03
N GLY A 137 2.57 -6.23 -1.70
CA GLY A 137 1.52 -5.43 -1.07
C GLY A 137 0.70 -6.21 -0.03
N ALA A 138 0.51 -7.51 -0.24
CA ALA A 138 -0.16 -8.38 0.72
C ALA A 138 0.78 -8.90 1.82
N ALA A 139 2.00 -9.32 1.47
CA ALA A 139 2.92 -10.00 2.38
C ALA A 139 3.36 -9.11 3.56
N GLY A 140 3.65 -7.83 3.32
CA GLY A 140 4.05 -6.89 4.38
C GLY A 140 2.99 -6.75 5.47
N PRO A 141 1.75 -6.35 5.11
CA PRO A 141 0.62 -6.27 6.03
C PRO A 141 0.32 -7.56 6.78
N ILE A 142 0.37 -8.72 6.12
CA ILE A 142 0.18 -10.03 6.78
C ILE A 142 1.27 -10.26 7.84
N ALA A 143 2.54 -10.02 7.50
CA ALA A 143 3.65 -10.16 8.45
C ALA A 143 3.51 -9.20 9.64
N ALA A 144 3.05 -7.98 9.40
CA ALA A 144 2.85 -6.97 10.44
C ALA A 144 1.70 -7.36 11.39
N VAL A 145 0.58 -7.87 10.86
CA VAL A 145 -0.53 -8.40 11.68
C VAL A 145 -0.06 -9.61 12.50
N ALA A 146 0.68 -10.55 11.89
CA ALA A 146 1.21 -11.69 12.62
C ALA A 146 2.14 -11.25 13.78
N PHE A 147 3.01 -10.27 13.52
CA PHE A 147 3.93 -9.73 14.53
C PHE A 147 3.19 -9.17 15.76
N VAL A 148 2.15 -8.35 15.56
CA VAL A 148 1.42 -7.72 16.69
C VAL A 148 0.50 -8.67 17.46
N ASN A 149 0.28 -9.90 16.98
CA ASN A 149 -0.55 -10.89 17.67
C ASN A 149 0.28 -11.95 18.41
N ILE A 150 1.61 -11.93 18.25
CA ILE A 150 2.53 -12.84 18.95
C ILE A 150 3.21 -12.13 20.14
N TYR A 151 3.19 -10.80 20.15
CA TYR A 151 3.65 -9.93 21.24
C TYR A 151 2.47 -9.34 21.99
#